data_AF-A0A2G2IHY9-F1
#
_entry.id   AF-A0A2G2IHY9-F1
#
_cell.length_a   1.000
_cell.length_b   1.000
_cell.length_c   1.000
_cell.angle_alpha   90.00
_cell.angle_beta   90.00
_cell.angle_gamma   90.00
#
_symmetry.space_group_name_H-M   'P 1'
#
loop_
_entity.id
_entity.type
_entity.pdbx_description
1 polymer ?
#
loop_
_entity_poly.entity_id
_entity_poly.type
_entity_poly.pdbx_seq_one_letter_code
_entity_poly.pdbx_strand_id
1 'polypeptide(L)'
;MKTLYSNKKNTLSWLWLMILTVISTFIGLVLNNKTLFIGTVLFIVFLKGQQIIDVFMELAQAPKFWRRLFLGYVTVLPIIIGFIYIL
;
A
#
# COMPACT_ATOMS: atom_id res chain seq x y z
N MET A 1 -8.25 -14.24 25.57
CA MET A 1 -7.72 -12.85 25.68
C MET A 1 -6.78 -12.51 24.51
N LYS A 2 -7.23 -12.66 23.24
CA LYS A 2 -6.41 -12.44 22.02
C LYS A 2 -6.96 -11.32 21.11
N THR A 3 -8.11 -10.74 21.47
CA THR A 3 -8.88 -9.81 20.63
C THR A 3 -8.44 -8.34 20.78
N LEU A 4 -8.00 -7.90 21.97
CA LEU A 4 -7.64 -6.50 22.22
C LEU A 4 -6.33 -6.07 21.54
N TYR A 5 -5.36 -6.97 21.39
CA TYR A 5 -4.07 -6.67 20.76
C TYR A 5 -4.17 -6.58 19.24
N SER A 6 -5.08 -7.36 18.64
CA SER A 6 -5.39 -7.29 17.20
C SER A 6 -6.07 -5.95 16.85
N ASN A 7 -7.05 -5.52 17.66
CA ASN A 7 -7.76 -4.27 17.43
C ASN A 7 -6.84 -3.04 17.46
N LYS A 8 -5.84 -2.98 18.36
CA LYS A 8 -4.88 -1.85 18.39
C LYS A 8 -3.98 -1.79 17.16
N LYS A 9 -3.57 -2.95 16.61
CA LYS A 9 -2.76 -3.00 15.39
C LYS A 9 -3.57 -2.62 14.15
N ASN A 10 -4.84 -3.04 14.10
CA ASN A 10 -5.73 -2.71 13.01
C ASN A 10 -6.12 -1.22 13.03
N THR A 11 -6.37 -0.63 14.20
CA THR A 11 -6.66 0.82 14.29
C THR A 11 -5.44 1.69 13.97
N LEU A 12 -4.24 1.29 14.39
CA LEU A 12 -3.00 1.97 13.99
C LEU A 12 -2.80 1.90 12.47
N SER A 13 -3.05 0.72 11.89
CA SER A 13 -2.92 0.54 10.46
C SER A 13 -3.95 1.33 9.67
N TRP A 14 -5.18 1.36 10.17
CA TRP A 14 -6.25 2.19 9.61
C TRP A 14 -5.89 3.68 9.65
N LEU A 15 -5.36 4.18 10.78
CA LEU A 15 -4.87 5.56 10.88
C LEU A 15 -3.73 5.85 9.90
N TRP A 16 -2.80 4.91 9.73
CA TRP A 16 -1.73 5.04 8.75
C TRP A 16 -2.26 5.11 7.31
N LEU A 17 -3.28 4.31 6.96
CA LEU A 17 -3.94 4.40 5.65
C LEU A 17 -4.62 5.75 5.43
N MET A 18 -5.23 6.33 6.47
CA MET A 18 -5.84 7.66 6.40
C MET A 18 -4.77 8.73 6.14
N ILE A 19 -3.64 8.67 6.87
CA ILE A 19 -2.50 9.57 6.66
C ILE A 19 -1.94 9.44 5.24
N LEU A 20 -1.73 8.22 4.74
CA LEU A 20 -1.27 7.98 3.37
C LEU A 20 -2.25 8.54 2.32
N THR A 21 -3.55 8.55 2.62
CA THR A 21 -4.56 9.12 1.71
C THR A 21 -4.45 10.64 1.65
N VAL A 22 -4.33 11.31 2.80
CA VAL A 22 -4.16 12.77 2.87
C VAL A 22 -2.85 13.20 2.21
N ILE A 23 -1.77 12.45 2.43
CA ILE A 23 -0.47 12.71 1.79
C ILE A 23 -0.60 12.54 0.27
N SER A 24 -1.26 11.48 -0.20
CA SER A 24 -1.46 11.23 -1.63
C SER A 24 -2.23 12.33 -2.33
N THR A 25 -3.29 12.87 -1.70
CA THR A 25 -4.07 13.96 -2.29
C THR A 25 -3.29 15.27 -2.28
N PHE A 26 -2.52 15.54 -1.22
CA PHE A 26 -1.67 16.72 -1.14
C PHE A 26 -0.56 16.71 -2.19
N ILE A 27 0.04 15.55 -2.45
CA ILE A 27 1.07 15.38 -3.50
C ILE A 27 0.55 15.75 -4.88
N GLY A 28 -0.72 15.46 -5.18
CA GLY A 28 -1.35 15.86 -6.44
C GLY A 28 -1.53 17.37 -6.62
N LEU A 29 -1.47 18.14 -5.54
CA LEU A 29 -1.55 19.60 -5.57
C LEU A 29 -0.17 20.27 -5.63
N VAL A 30 0.88 19.60 -5.16
CA VAL A 30 2.23 20.19 -5.00
C VAL A 30 3.19 19.79 -6.12
N LEU A 31 3.06 18.58 -6.68
CA LEU A 31 3.97 18.10 -7.72
C LEU A 31 3.46 18.45 -9.13
N ASN A 32 4.15 19.38 -9.80
CA ASN A 32 3.94 19.67 -11.23
C ASN A 32 4.71 18.72 -12.16
N ASN A 33 5.74 18.05 -11.67
CA ASN A 33 6.56 17.14 -12.47
C ASN A 33 5.85 15.78 -12.62
N LYS A 34 5.39 15.48 -13.84
CA LYS A 34 4.62 14.26 -14.17
C LYS A 34 5.32 12.97 -13.71
N THR A 35 6.62 12.85 -13.96
CA THR A 35 7.41 11.66 -13.59
C THR A 35 7.51 11.48 -12.07
N LEU A 36 7.80 12.56 -11.33
CA LEU A 36 7.87 12.53 -9.87
C LEU A 36 6.50 12.26 -9.25
N PHE A 37 5.44 12.84 -9.82
CA PHE A 37 4.07 12.59 -9.40
C PHE A 37 3.71 11.11 -9.53
N ILE A 38 3.91 10.51 -10.71
CA ILE A 38 3.60 9.11 -10.98
C ILE A 38 4.41 8.19 -10.05
N GLY A 39 5.72 8.42 -9.92
CA GLY A 39 6.57 7.63 -9.03
C GLY A 39 6.10 7.67 -7.58
N THR A 40 5.72 8.86 -7.08
CA THR A 40 5.28 9.02 -5.69
C THR A 40 3.92 8.39 -5.44
N VAL A 41 2.96 8.56 -6.35
CA VAL A 41 1.62 7.97 -6.25
C VAL A 41 1.71 6.44 -6.30
N LEU A 42 2.49 5.87 -7.21
CA LEU A 42 2.69 4.43 -7.30
C LEU A 42 3.36 3.87 -6.05
N PHE A 43 4.32 4.59 -5.47
CA PHE A 43 4.94 4.21 -4.21
C PHE A 43 3.94 4.20 -3.05
N ILE A 44 3.05 5.19 -2.98
CA ILE A 44 1.98 5.22 -1.95
C ILE A 44 0.99 4.07 -2.14
N VAL A 45 0.59 3.78 -3.39
CA VAL A 45 -0.31 2.65 -3.70
C VAL A 45 0.34 1.33 -3.29
N PHE A 46 1.63 1.15 -3.55
CA PHE A 46 2.40 -0.01 -3.11
C PHE A 46 2.39 -0.16 -1.57
N LEU A 47 2.70 0.91 -0.83
CA LEU A 47 2.68 0.89 0.64
C LEU A 47 1.29 0.54 1.20
N LYS A 48 0.23 1.14 0.65
CA LYS A 48 -1.15 0.81 1.03
C LYS A 48 -1.48 -0.66 0.75
N GLY A 49 -1.09 -1.16 -0.42
CA GLY A 49 -1.36 -2.54 -0.82
C GLY A 49 -0.69 -3.56 0.11
N GLN A 50 0.57 -3.33 0.49
CA GLN A 50 1.27 -4.21 1.42
C GLN A 50 0.57 -4.25 2.78
N GLN A 51 0.18 -3.08 3.28
CA GLN A 51 -0.48 -2.96 4.58
C GLN A 51 -1.85 -3.63 4.60
N ILE A 52 -2.62 -3.54 3.51
CA ILE A 52 -3.93 -4.21 3.39
C ILE A 52 -3.75 -5.73 3.39
N ILE A 53 -2.80 -6.27 2.62
CA ILE A 53 -2.55 -7.71 2.55
C ILE A 53 -2.09 -8.25 3.90
N ASP A 54 -1.13 -7.59 4.55
CA ASP A 54 -0.53 -8.13 5.77
C ASP A 54 -1.41 -7.93 7.01
N VAL A 55 -2.10 -6.79 7.14
CA VAL A 55 -2.86 -6.44 8.35
C VAL A 55 -4.35 -6.73 8.22
N PHE A 56 -4.99 -6.30 7.14
CA PHE A 56 -6.44 -6.41 6.99
C PHE A 56 -6.88 -7.77 6.45
N MET A 57 -6.09 -8.33 5.55
CA MET A 57 -6.37 -9.63 4.95
C MET A 57 -5.78 -10.78 5.79
N GLU A 58 -5.10 -10.45 6.90
CA GLU A 58 -4.46 -11.37 7.85
C GLU A 58 -3.53 -12.40 7.18
N LEU A 59 -3.00 -12.12 5.97
CA LEU A 59 -2.15 -13.06 5.24
C LEU A 59 -0.80 -13.34 5.94
N ALA A 60 -0.47 -12.58 6.99
CA ALA A 60 0.60 -12.91 7.91
C ALA A 60 0.41 -14.30 8.58
N GLN A 61 -0.83 -14.73 8.80
CA GLN A 61 -1.18 -16.04 9.38
C GLN A 61 -1.52 -17.10 8.32
N ALA A 62 -1.63 -16.71 7.04
CA ALA A 62 -2.00 -17.59 5.94
C ALA A 62 -0.80 -18.40 5.39
N PRO A 63 -1.05 -19.51 4.68
CA PRO A 63 0.00 -20.31 4.05
C PRO A 63 0.89 -19.46 3.13
N LYS A 64 2.21 -19.69 3.20
CA LYS A 64 3.24 -18.87 2.53
C LYS A 64 3.04 -18.68 1.03
N PHE A 65 2.41 -19.65 0.36
CA PHE A 65 2.10 -19.59 -1.08
C PHE A 65 1.17 -18.41 -1.41
N TRP A 66 0.06 -18.27 -0.68
CA TRP A 66 -0.90 -17.19 -0.89
C TRP A 66 -0.30 -15.83 -0.54
N ARG A 67 0.45 -15.75 0.56
CA ARG A 67 1.12 -14.49 0.95
C ARG A 67 2.04 -13.98 -0.15
N ARG A 68 2.84 -14.87 -0.75
CA ARG A 68 3.78 -14.49 -1.81
C ARG A 68 3.06 -14.11 -3.11
N LEU A 69 1.95 -14.77 -3.45
CA LEU A 69 1.16 -14.47 -4.65
C LEU A 69 0.53 -13.07 -4.56
N PHE A 70 -0.12 -12.75 -3.44
CA PHE A 70 -0.74 -11.43 -3.23
C PHE A 70 0.29 -10.31 -3.09
N LEU A 71 1.40 -10.53 -2.36
CA LEU A 71 2.49 -9.56 -2.29
C LEU A 71 3.15 -9.34 -3.66
N GLY A 72 3.29 -10.40 -4.45
CA GLY A 72 3.77 -10.33 -5.83
C GLY A 72 2.88 -9.42 -6.66
N TYR A 73 1.57 -9.61 -6.62
CA TYR A 73 0.60 -8.77 -7.33
C TYR A 73 0.72 -7.29 -6.96
N VAL A 74 0.73 -6.96 -5.66
CA VAL A 74 0.86 -5.57 -5.18
C VAL A 74 2.19 -4.93 -5.54
N THR A 75 3.23 -5.70 -5.80
CA THR A 75 4.55 -5.19 -6.19
C THR A 75 4.68 -5.06 -7.71
N VAL A 76 4.29 -6.11 -8.43
CA VAL A 76 4.47 -6.21 -9.88
C VAL A 76 3.58 -5.21 -10.63
N LEU A 77 2.34 -5.02 -10.18
CA LEU A 77 1.43 -4.09 -10.86
C LEU A 77 1.91 -2.64 -10.86
N PRO A 78 2.24 -2.01 -9.71
CA PRO A 78 2.75 -0.64 -9.71
C PRO A 78 4.03 -0.49 -10.52
N ILE A 79 4.90 -1.51 -10.55
CA ILE A 79 6.11 -1.51 -11.37
C ILE A 79 5.74 -1.47 -12.86
N ILE A 80 4.87 -2.37 -13.32
CA ILE A 80 4.43 -2.41 -14.73
C ILE A 80 3.77 -1.09 -15.14
N ILE A 81 2.85 -0.57 -14.31
CA ILE A 81 2.16 0.70 -14.56
C ILE A 81 3.17 1.85 -14.60
N GLY A 82 4.14 1.87 -13.68
CA GLY A 82 5.21 2.86 -13.67
C GLY A 82 6.06 2.83 -14.94
N PHE A 83 6.43 1.64 -15.40
CA PHE A 83 7.14 1.48 -16.67
C PHE A 83 6.33 2.02 -17.85
N ILE A 84 5.05 1.68 -17.96
CA ILE A 84 4.18 2.15 -19.06
C ILE A 84 4.05 3.67 -19.07
N TYR A 85 4.03 4.31 -17.90
CA TYR A 85 3.82 5.75 -17.80
C TYR A 85 5.09 6.59 -17.93
N ILE A 86 6.27 5.98 -17.71
CA ILE A 86 7.58 6.66 -17.75
C ILE A 86 8.29 6.44 -19.09
N LEU A 87 8.07 5.30 -19.74
CA LEU A 87 8.59 4.96 -21.06
C LEU A 87 7.77 5.65 -22.17
#